data_AF-A0A2M6WCX3-F1
#
_entry.id   AF-A0A2M6WCX3-F1
#
_cell.length_a   1.000
_cell.length_b   1.000
_cell.length_c   1.000
_cell.angle_alpha   90.00
_cell.angle_beta   90.00
_cell.angle_gamma   90.00
#
_symmetry.space_group_name_H-M   'P 1'
#
loop_
_entity.id
_entity.type
_entity.pdbx_description
1 polymer ?
#
loop_
_entity_poly.entity_id
_entity_poly.type
_entity_poly.pdbx_seq_one_letter_code
_entity_poly.pdbx_strand_id
1 'polypeptide(L)'
;MIKYCLVIITLIIGLSAALPALAQDPSFIGIDQVKIIAGGSFYKTGIEDPNLIDTLVGERIAYLLTFVGIIFLAIIIYSGVQWMNAGGNEEQVEKAKKRIKSSIIGVAIVFFSYIITSAVFK
;
A
#
# COMPACT_ATOMS: atom_id res chain seq x y z
N MET A 1 0.88 20.63 -12.29
CA MET A 1 0.88 19.15 -12.35
C MET A 1 2.22 18.54 -11.95
N ILE A 2 3.36 18.92 -12.56
CA ILE A 2 4.68 18.36 -12.22
C ILE A 2 5.12 18.61 -10.75
N LYS A 3 4.74 19.78 -10.20
CA LYS A 3 5.09 20.18 -8.84
C LYS A 3 4.45 19.29 -7.76
N TYR A 4 3.21 18.85 -7.96
CA TYR A 4 2.51 17.96 -7.02
C TYR A 4 3.05 16.54 -7.07
N CYS A 5 3.47 16.08 -8.25
CA CYS A 5 4.11 14.77 -8.42
C CYS A 5 5.48 14.72 -7.71
N LEU A 6 6.26 15.79 -7.84
CA LEU A 6 7.57 15.92 -7.19
C LEU A 6 7.43 15.99 -5.66
N VAL A 7 6.46 16.77 -5.16
CA VAL A 7 6.19 16.90 -3.71
C VAL A 7 5.75 15.57 -3.10
N ILE A 8 4.89 14.80 -3.77
CA ILE A 8 4.45 13.47 -3.30
C ILE A 8 5.61 12.48 -3.28
N ILE A 9 6.50 12.50 -4.28
CA ILE A 9 7.69 11.64 -4.34
C ILE A 9 8.67 12.01 -3.22
N THR A 10 8.92 13.29 -2.96
CA THR A 10 9.79 13.72 -1.85
C THR A 10 9.20 13.48 -0.47
N LEU A 11 7.88 13.54 -0.32
CA LEU A 11 7.20 13.23 0.95
C LEU A 11 7.28 11.74 1.29
N ILE A 12 7.17 10.86 0.28
CA ILE A 12 7.28 9.41 0.43
C ILE A 12 8.72 8.99 0.77
N ILE A 13 9.73 9.63 0.18
CA ILE A 13 11.15 9.35 0.49
C ILE A 13 11.53 9.91 1.87
N GLY A 14 11.05 11.10 2.23
CA GLY A 14 11.30 11.72 3.54
C GLY A 14 10.64 10.98 4.70
N LEU A 15 9.46 10.37 4.48
CA LEU A 15 8.78 9.58 5.49
C LEU A 15 9.46 8.22 5.75
N SER A 16 10.19 7.68 4.76
CA SER A 16 10.96 6.44 4.91
C SER A 16 12.27 6.65 5.69
N ALA A 17 12.92 7.81 5.54
CA ALA A 17 14.17 8.13 6.22
C ALA A 17 14.01 8.55 7.70
N ALA A 18 12.80 8.84 8.17
CA ALA A 18 12.53 9.25 9.55
C ALA A 18 12.28 8.07 10.52
N LEU A 19 12.09 6.85 10.00
CA LEU A 19 11.73 5.67 10.80
C LEU A 19 12.87 5.01 11.60
N PRO A 20 14.18 5.15 11.30
CA PRO A 20 15.18 4.53 12.17
C PRO A 20 15.47 5.34 13.45
N ALA A 21 14.98 6.59 13.59
CA ALA A 21 15.31 7.45 14.73
C ALA A 21 14.25 7.52 15.85
N LEU A 22 13.02 7.01 15.63
CA LEU A 22 11.94 7.02 16.63
C LEU A 22 11.49 5.61 17.06
N ALA A 23 12.21 4.56 16.66
CA ALA A 23 11.87 3.17 17.00
C ALA A 23 12.37 2.70 18.40
N GLN A 24 12.62 3.62 19.34
CA GLN A 24 13.30 3.29 20.60
C GLN A 24 12.50 3.57 21.89
N ASP A 25 11.16 3.50 21.84
CA ASP A 25 10.35 3.27 23.05
C ASP A 25 9.30 2.18 22.78
N PRO A 26 9.43 0.99 23.38
CA PRO A 26 8.57 -0.16 23.13
C PRO A 26 7.24 -0.14 23.90
N SER A 27 6.80 1.00 24.46
CA SER A 27 5.76 0.94 25.49
C SER A 27 4.58 1.91 25.39
N PHE A 28 4.22 2.46 24.23
CA PHE A 28 2.89 3.10 24.12
C PHE A 28 2.21 2.82 22.78
N ILE A 29 0.92 2.49 22.89
CA ILE A 29 -0.05 2.18 21.83
C ILE A 29 0.13 0.74 21.29
N GLY A 30 -0.95 -0.01 21.13
CA GLY A 30 -0.96 -1.40 20.63
C GLY A 30 -0.57 -1.51 19.15
N ILE A 31 0.68 -1.16 18.82
CA ILE A 31 1.25 -1.23 17.46
C ILE A 31 1.59 -2.67 17.08
N ASP A 32 1.50 -3.64 18.00
CA ASP A 32 1.81 -5.04 17.68
C ASP A 32 0.90 -5.62 16.58
N GLN A 33 -0.36 -5.17 16.51
CA GLN A 33 -1.31 -5.56 15.47
C GLN A 33 -1.13 -4.76 14.16
N VAL A 34 -0.64 -3.52 14.24
CA VAL A 34 -0.36 -2.68 13.06
C VAL A 34 0.98 -3.07 12.41
N LYS A 35 1.95 -3.55 13.20
CA LYS A 35 3.19 -4.15 12.69
C LYS A 35 2.93 -5.44 11.92
N ILE A 36 1.88 -6.19 12.24
CA ILE A 36 1.45 -7.37 11.45
C ILE A 36 0.87 -6.94 10.10
N ILE A 37 0.11 -5.85 10.06
CA ILE A 37 -0.49 -5.30 8.83
C ILE A 37 0.55 -4.56 7.95
N ALA A 38 1.59 -4.00 8.57
CA ALA A 38 2.69 -3.29 7.91
C ALA A 38 3.95 -4.16 7.65
N GLY A 39 3.84 -5.49 7.75
CA GLY A 39 4.89 -6.44 7.33
C GLY A 39 6.03 -6.67 8.34
N GLY A 40 5.93 -6.18 9.58
CA GLY A 40 6.97 -6.26 10.60
C GLY A 40 6.79 -7.30 11.72
N SER A 41 5.81 -8.20 11.69
CA SER A 41 5.61 -9.21 12.77
C SER A 41 5.33 -10.63 12.27
N PHE A 42 6.16 -11.18 11.40
CA PHE A 42 6.20 -12.64 11.17
C PHE A 42 7.37 -13.36 11.88
N TYR A 43 8.23 -12.64 12.60
CA TYR A 43 9.39 -13.21 13.29
C TYR A 43 9.13 -13.54 14.76
N LYS A 44 8.05 -14.26 15.09
CA LYS A 44 7.91 -14.90 16.41
C LYS A 44 7.04 -16.16 16.35
N THR A 45 7.57 -17.20 15.74
CA THR A 45 7.50 -18.54 16.33
C THR A 45 8.69 -19.29 15.79
N GLY A 46 9.65 -19.60 16.66
CA GLY A 46 10.79 -20.40 16.28
C GLY A 46 10.30 -21.79 15.92
N ILE A 47 10.65 -22.25 14.73
CA ILE A 47 11.01 -23.62 14.40
C ILE A 47 12.00 -23.51 13.24
N GLU A 48 13.01 -24.36 13.33
CA GLU A 48 14.14 -24.53 12.44
C GLU A 48 13.63 -24.99 11.06
N ASP A 49 13.60 -24.14 10.03
CA ASP A 49 13.23 -24.59 8.67
C ASP A 49 14.09 -23.96 7.56
N PRO A 50 14.58 -24.75 6.58
CA PRO A 50 15.73 -24.46 5.70
C PRO A 50 15.48 -23.45 4.56
N ASN A 51 14.32 -22.78 4.51
CA ASN A 51 13.95 -21.93 3.38
C ASN A 51 14.14 -20.44 3.69
N LEU A 52 15.39 -20.02 3.89
CA LEU A 52 15.76 -18.59 3.97
C LEU A 52 15.26 -17.77 2.76
N ILE A 53 15.06 -18.44 1.62
CA ILE A 53 14.55 -17.84 0.39
C ILE A 53 13.08 -17.44 0.54
N ASP A 54 12.25 -18.24 1.22
CA ASP A 54 10.82 -17.94 1.39
C ASP A 54 10.59 -16.71 2.28
N THR A 55 11.41 -16.55 3.33
CA THR A 55 11.32 -15.38 4.21
C THR A 55 11.77 -14.09 3.52
N LEU A 56 12.89 -14.14 2.78
CA LEU A 56 13.40 -12.98 2.03
C LEU A 56 12.45 -12.54 0.92
N VAL A 57 11.81 -13.49 0.24
CA VAL A 57 10.84 -13.21 -0.83
C VAL A 57 9.53 -12.69 -0.25
N GLY A 58 9.04 -13.27 0.86
CA GLY A 58 7.82 -12.83 1.53
C GLY A 58 7.89 -11.38 2.02
N GLU A 59 9.00 -10.97 2.63
CA GLU A 59 9.19 -9.59 3.12
C GLU A 59 9.19 -8.57 1.96
N ARG A 60 9.89 -8.90 0.86
CA ARG A 60 9.92 -8.03 -0.32
C ARG A 60 8.55 -7.89 -0.98
N ILE A 61 7.79 -8.98 -1.10
CA ILE A 61 6.44 -8.95 -1.65
C ILE A 61 5.51 -8.12 -0.77
N ALA A 62 5.58 -8.28 0.55
CA ALA A 62 4.76 -7.50 1.48
C ALA A 62 5.01 -5.99 1.32
N TYR A 63 6.29 -5.57 1.26
CA TYR A 63 6.64 -4.16 1.03
C TYR A 63 6.11 -3.62 -0.29
N LEU A 64 6.27 -4.38 -1.38
CA LEU A 64 5.73 -4.02 -2.69
C LEU A 64 4.20 -3.91 -2.67
N LEU A 65 3.53 -4.81 -1.97
CA LEU A 65 2.07 -4.82 -1.88
C LEU A 65 1.54 -3.58 -1.13
N THR A 66 2.19 -3.18 -0.04
CA THR A 66 1.84 -1.96 0.69
C THR A 66 2.05 -0.71 -0.17
N PHE A 67 3.17 -0.66 -0.90
CA PHE A 67 3.48 0.44 -1.81
C PHE A 67 2.45 0.59 -2.93
N VAL A 68 2.05 -0.54 -3.53
CA VAL A 68 1.02 -0.58 -4.57
C VAL A 68 -0.34 -0.11 -4.02
N GLY A 69 -0.72 -0.52 -2.81
CA GLY A 69 -1.96 -0.09 -2.16
C GLY A 69 -2.03 1.44 -1.97
N ILE A 70 -0.93 2.06 -1.53
CA ILE A 70 -0.83 3.52 -1.35
C ILE A 70 -0.97 4.25 -2.69
N ILE A 71 -0.37 3.72 -3.76
CA ILE A 71 -0.50 4.30 -5.11
C ILE A 71 -1.95 4.31 -5.57
N PHE A 72 -2.66 3.18 -5.42
CA PHE A 72 -4.08 3.10 -5.80
C PHE A 72 -4.92 4.13 -5.03
N LEU A 73 -4.68 4.28 -3.73
CA LEU A 73 -5.36 5.28 -2.91
C LEU A 73 -5.08 6.72 -3.41
N ALA A 74 -3.83 7.03 -3.72
CA ALA A 74 -3.45 8.35 -4.24
C ALA A 74 -4.14 8.66 -5.59
N ILE A 75 -4.24 7.67 -6.49
CA ILE A 75 -4.94 7.83 -7.78
C ILE A 75 -6.43 8.08 -7.59
N ILE A 76 -7.07 7.39 -6.64
CA ILE A 76 -8.50 7.60 -6.33
C ILE A 76 -8.73 9.03 -5.83
N ILE A 77 -7.91 9.52 -4.90
CA ILE A 77 -8.02 10.88 -4.38
C ILE A 77 -7.80 11.90 -5.50
N TYR A 78 -6.72 11.75 -6.28
CA TYR A 78 -6.42 12.66 -7.40
C TYR A 78 -7.54 12.68 -8.45
N SER A 79 -8.06 11.50 -8.81
CA SER A 79 -9.14 11.39 -9.79
C SER A 79 -10.46 11.91 -9.23
N GLY A 80 -10.71 11.78 -7.92
CA GLY A 80 -11.87 12.36 -7.24
C GLY A 80 -11.86 13.88 -7.29
N VAL A 81 -10.72 14.51 -6.99
CA VAL A 81 -10.56 15.96 -7.10
C VAL A 81 -10.75 16.41 -8.56
N GLN A 82 -10.21 15.68 -9.54
CA GLN A 82 -10.43 15.98 -10.95
C GLN A 82 -11.92 15.88 -11.34
N TRP A 83 -12.65 14.90 -10.80
CA TRP A 83 -14.09 14.76 -11.05
C TRP A 83 -14.88 15.93 -10.48
N MET A 84 -14.56 16.37 -9.26
CA MET A 84 -15.21 17.51 -8.61
C MET A 84 -14.88 18.85 -9.28
N ASN A 85 -13.66 19.00 -9.81
CA ASN A 85 -13.20 20.23 -10.46
C ASN A 85 -13.50 20.28 -11.98
N ALA A 86 -14.17 19.26 -12.54
CA ALA A 86 -14.43 19.21 -13.97
C ALA A 86 -15.43 20.28 -14.45
N GLY A 87 -16.19 20.92 -13.56
CA GLY A 87 -17.01 22.10 -13.87
C GLY A 87 -18.05 21.92 -14.98
N GLY A 88 -18.49 20.68 -15.24
CA GLY A 88 -19.42 20.34 -16.33
C GLY A 88 -18.75 19.88 -17.63
N ASN A 89 -17.42 19.85 -17.72
CA ASN A 89 -16.70 19.24 -18.84
C ASN A 89 -16.82 17.70 -18.77
N GLU A 90 -17.65 17.15 -19.65
CA GLU A 90 -18.02 15.73 -19.69
C GLU A 90 -16.81 14.82 -19.97
N GLU A 91 -15.86 15.27 -20.80
CA GLU A 91 -14.64 14.53 -21.11
C GLU A 91 -13.74 14.36 -19.88
N GLN A 92 -13.63 15.40 -19.05
CA GLN A 92 -12.84 15.34 -17.81
C GLN A 92 -13.51 14.45 -16.76
N VAL A 93 -14.84 14.47 -16.69
CA VAL A 93 -15.64 13.58 -15.83
C VAL A 93 -15.45 12.12 -16.24
N GLU A 94 -15.55 11.83 -17.53
CA GLU A 94 -15.40 10.46 -18.04
C GLU A 94 -14.00 9.92 -17.78
N LYS A 95 -12.96 10.72 -18.06
CA LYS A 95 -11.56 10.35 -17.76
C LYS A 95 -11.34 10.08 -16.28
N ALA A 96 -11.87 10.92 -15.39
CA ALA A 96 -11.78 10.72 -13.95
C ALA A 96 -12.47 9.43 -13.50
N LYS A 97 -13.72 9.21 -13.95
CA LYS A 97 -14.48 7.99 -13.64
C LYS A 97 -13.80 6.73 -14.17
N LYS A 98 -13.19 6.78 -15.36
CA LYS A 98 -12.45 5.65 -15.94
C LYS A 98 -11.26 5.28 -15.06
N ARG A 99 -10.47 6.26 -14.61
CA ARG A 99 -9.33 6.02 -13.70
C ARG A 99 -9.75 5.47 -12.35
N ILE A 100 -10.84 5.98 -11.77
CA ILE A 100 -11.39 5.46 -10.51
C ILE A 100 -11.81 4.00 -10.68
N LYS A 101 -12.57 3.68 -11.75
CA LYS A 101 -12.98 2.30 -12.05
C LYS A 101 -11.79 1.35 -12.19
N SER A 102 -10.77 1.73 -12.97
CA SER A 102 -9.56 0.92 -13.11
C SER A 102 -8.80 0.74 -11.79
N SER A 103 -8.77 1.76 -10.94
CA SER A 103 -8.11 1.67 -9.62
C SER A 103 -8.85 0.71 -8.68
N ILE A 104 -10.18 0.77 -8.65
CA ILE A 104 -11.01 -0.14 -7.85
C ILE A 104 -10.80 -1.59 -8.29
N ILE A 105 -10.74 -1.84 -9.61
CA ILE A 105 -10.51 -3.17 -10.16
C ILE A 105 -9.11 -3.69 -9.74
N GLY A 106 -8.09 -2.84 -9.76
CA GLY A 106 -6.75 -3.20 -9.29
C GLY A 106 -6.72 -3.62 -7.82
N VAL A 107 -7.39 -2.85 -6.96
CA VAL A 107 -7.52 -3.18 -5.53
C VAL A 107 -8.32 -4.48 -5.34
N ALA A 108 -9.39 -4.67 -6.10
CA ALA A 108 -10.19 -5.89 -6.04
C ALA A 108 -9.35 -7.13 -6.41
N ILE A 109 -8.50 -7.06 -7.44
CA ILE A 109 -7.61 -8.16 -7.82
C ILE A 109 -6.66 -8.55 -6.68
N VAL A 110 -6.07 -7.56 -6.00
CA VAL A 110 -5.20 -7.81 -4.84
C VAL A 110 -5.98 -8.51 -3.72
N PHE A 111 -7.20 -8.03 -3.46
CA PHE A 111 -8.06 -8.61 -2.44
C PHE A 111 -8.46 -10.06 -2.77
N PHE A 112 -8.86 -10.32 -4.02
CA PHE A 112 -9.18 -11.66 -4.50
C PHE A 112 -7.96 -12.59 -4.48
N SER A 113 -6.77 -12.09 -4.81
CA SER A 113 -5.53 -12.88 -4.73
C SER A 113 -5.33 -13.42 -3.32
N TYR A 114 -5.50 -12.59 -2.30
CA TYR A 114 -5.38 -13.01 -0.90
C TYR A 114 -6.43 -14.07 -0.52
N ILE A 115 -7.70 -13.83 -0.89
CA ILE A 115 -8.80 -14.76 -0.61
C ILE A 115 -8.51 -16.13 -1.25
N ILE A 116 -8.15 -16.16 -2.53
CA ILE A 116 -7.90 -17.40 -3.28
C ILE A 116 -6.72 -18.17 -2.68
N THR A 117 -5.61 -17.49 -2.40
CA THR A 117 -4.44 -18.11 -1.75
C THR A 117 -4.83 -18.73 -0.41
N SER A 118 -5.53 -17.99 0.45
CA SER A 118 -5.96 -18.50 1.76
C SER A 118 -6.96 -19.65 1.68
N ALA A 119 -7.77 -19.71 0.63
CA ALA A 119 -8.75 -20.77 0.41
C ALA A 119 -8.12 -22.08 -0.11
N VAL A 120 -7.00 -22.00 -0.82
CA VAL A 120 -6.28 -23.16 -1.38
C VAL A 120 -5.29 -23.77 -0.38
N PHE A 121 -4.63 -22.94 0.44
CA PHE A 121 -3.66 -23.40 1.45
C PHE A 121 -4.29 -23.78 2.80
N LYS A 122 -5.62 -23.85 2.87
CA LYS A 122 -6.38 -24.39 4.01
C LYS A 122 -6.82 -25.82 3.74
#